data_AF-A0A4R3HY75-F1
#
_entry.id   AF-A0A4R3HY75-F1
#
_cell.length_a   1.000
_cell.length_b   1.000
_cell.length_c   1.000
_cell.angle_alpha   90.00
_cell.angle_beta   90.00
_cell.angle_gamma   90.00
#
_symmetry.space_group_name_H-M   'P 1'
#
loop_
_entity.id
_entity.type
_entity.pdbx_description
1 polymer ?
#
loop_
_entity_poly.entity_id
_entity_poly.type
_entity_poly.pdbx_seq_one_letter_code
_entity_poly.pdbx_strand_id
1 'polypeptide(L)'
;MNKRTAQHNGMATLTRVGMDTSKKYVQLHGVNATEQPVLKKQMKREDVLAFFANLPPCLIGLEACSSSHYWTRELSKLGHTVNMMAASFVSPYRKNRAGKNDANDA
;
A
#
# COMPACT_ATOMS: atom_id res chain seq x y z
N MET A 1 -24.38 -18.59 10.74
CA MET A 1 -23.97 -18.07 9.43
C MET A 1 -22.50 -17.64 9.53
N ASN A 2 -21.60 -18.53 9.13
CA ASN A 2 -20.20 -18.50 9.52
C ASN A 2 -19.38 -17.57 8.64
N LYS A 3 -19.09 -16.35 9.11
CA LYS A 3 -18.04 -15.51 8.53
C LYS A 3 -16.70 -16.05 9.05
N ARG A 4 -16.08 -16.97 8.30
CA ARG A 4 -14.71 -17.44 8.53
C ARG A 4 -13.77 -16.25 8.35
N THR A 5 -13.43 -15.61 9.46
CA THR A 5 -12.37 -14.61 9.57
C THR A 5 -11.09 -15.22 9.02
N ALA A 6 -10.51 -14.58 8.00
CA ALA A 6 -9.25 -15.00 7.41
C ALA A 6 -8.19 -15.20 8.51
N GLN A 7 -7.42 -16.28 8.36
CA GLN A 7 -6.50 -16.84 9.34
C GLN A 7 -5.62 -15.78 10.00
N HIS A 8 -5.86 -15.59 11.30
CA HIS A 8 -5.05 -14.78 12.20
C HIS A 8 -3.84 -15.63 12.64
N ASN A 9 -2.81 -15.75 11.80
CA ASN A 9 -1.56 -16.36 12.22
C ASN A 9 -0.72 -15.30 12.94
N GLY A 10 -0.91 -15.17 14.27
CA GLY A 10 -0.10 -14.36 15.18
C GLY A 10 -0.28 -12.83 15.09
N MET A 11 -1.29 -12.29 15.79
CA MET A 11 -1.40 -10.92 16.35
C MET A 11 -0.55 -9.80 15.72
N ALA A 12 -0.62 -9.61 14.41
CA ALA A 12 -0.12 -8.43 13.73
C ALA A 12 -1.30 -7.77 12.99
N THR A 13 -1.95 -6.83 13.65
CA THR A 13 -3.03 -6.03 13.07
C THR A 13 -2.47 -5.15 11.95
N LEU A 14 -2.84 -5.47 10.71
CA LEU A 14 -2.50 -4.66 9.54
C LEU A 14 -3.10 -3.25 9.71
N THR A 15 -2.25 -2.26 9.93
CA THR A 15 -2.69 -0.89 10.24
C THR A 15 -2.63 0.01 9.01
N ARG A 16 -1.58 -0.13 8.20
CA ARG A 16 -1.39 0.62 6.96
C ARG A 16 -0.86 -0.28 5.85
N VAL A 17 -1.25 -0.01 4.61
CA VAL A 17 -0.80 -0.74 3.43
C VAL A 17 -0.26 0.23 2.40
N GLY A 18 1.03 0.14 2.10
CA GLY A 18 1.64 0.72 0.91
C GLY A 18 1.29 -0.11 -0.32
N MET A 19 0.84 0.57 -1.38
CA MET A 19 0.55 -0.03 -2.67
C MET A 19 1.37 0.67 -3.75
N ASP A 20 2.26 -0.09 -4.38
CA ASP A 20 2.99 0.32 -5.59
C ASP A 20 2.47 -0.47 -6.79
N THR A 21 2.24 0.21 -7.91
CA THR A 21 1.61 -0.37 -9.08
C THR A 21 2.49 -0.27 -10.31
N SER A 22 2.80 -1.42 -10.90
CA SER A 22 3.48 -1.55 -12.20
C SER A 22 2.48 -1.97 -13.28
N LYS A 23 2.90 -1.97 -14.55
CA LYS A 23 2.05 -2.34 -15.72
C LYS A 23 1.39 -3.71 -15.58
N LYS A 24 2.07 -4.69 -14.95
CA LYS A 24 1.61 -6.09 -14.85
C LYS A 24 1.28 -6.54 -13.43
N TYR A 25 1.96 -5.97 -12.43
CA TYR A 25 1.87 -6.43 -11.04
C TYR A 25 1.67 -5.26 -10.09
N VAL A 26 1.14 -5.58 -8.92
CA VAL A 26 1.01 -4.67 -7.79
C VAL A 26 1.79 -5.24 -6.62
N GLN A 27 2.62 -4.40 -6.02
CA GLN A 27 3.38 -4.68 -4.81
C GLN A 27 2.58 -4.11 -3.63
N LEU A 28 2.23 -4.98 -2.68
CA LEU A 28 1.59 -4.61 -1.43
C LEU A 28 2.59 -4.77 -0.29
N HIS A 29 2.73 -3.71 0.49
CA HIS A 29 3.58 -3.69 1.67
C HIS A 29 2.79 -3.14 2.86
N GLY A 30 2.41 -4.00 3.79
CA GLY A 30 1.64 -3.63 4.95
C GLY A 30 2.42 -3.71 6.24
N VAL A 31 2.13 -2.75 7.12
CA VAL A 31 2.77 -2.61 8.43
C VAL A 31 1.75 -2.69 9.55
N ASN A 32 2.19 -3.17 10.71
CA ASN A 32 1.39 -3.17 11.93
C ASN A 32 1.47 -1.81 12.66
N ALA A 33 0.84 -1.72 13.83
CA ALA A 33 0.86 -0.52 14.66
C ALA A 33 2.27 -0.10 15.14
N THR A 34 3.23 -1.04 15.18
CA THR A 34 4.63 -0.79 15.56
C THR A 34 5.52 -0.51 14.34
N GLU A 35 4.92 -0.22 13.18
CA GLU A 35 5.59 0.01 11.90
C GLU A 35 6.41 -1.18 11.37
N GLN A 36 6.22 -2.37 11.94
CA GLN A 36 6.88 -3.55 11.47
C GLN A 36 6.19 -4.09 10.21
N PRO A 37 6.96 -4.48 9.19
CA PRO A 37 6.41 -5.06 7.97
C PRO A 37 5.84 -6.45 8.27
N VAL A 38 4.53 -6.59 8.10
CA VAL A 38 3.79 -7.83 8.40
C VAL A 38 3.09 -8.39 7.16
N LEU A 39 3.05 -7.62 6.09
CA LEU A 39 2.56 -8.03 4.78
C LEU A 39 3.56 -7.57 3.71
N LYS A 40 4.10 -8.50 2.94
CA LYS A 40 4.85 -8.21 1.71
C LYS A 40 4.41 -9.18 0.64
N LYS A 41 3.65 -8.70 -0.34
CA LYS A 41 3.04 -9.56 -1.35
C LYS A 41 2.99 -8.88 -2.70
N GLN A 42 3.44 -9.59 -3.73
CA GLN A 42 3.24 -9.20 -5.12
C GLN A 42 2.05 -10.00 -5.67
N MET A 43 1.15 -9.33 -6.39
CA MET A 43 0.00 -9.97 -7.03
C MET A 43 -0.34 -9.30 -8.37
N LYS A 44 -1.17 -9.95 -9.17
CA LYS A 44 -1.67 -9.38 -10.42
C LYS A 44 -2.71 -8.30 -10.11
N ARG A 45 -2.85 -7.34 -11.02
CA ARG A 45 -3.83 -6.24 -10.91
C ARG A 45 -5.27 -6.73 -10.71
N GLU A 46 -5.65 -7.81 -11.39
CA GLU A 46 -6.99 -8.40 -11.29
C GLU A 46 -7.34 -8.93 -9.89
N ASP A 47 -6.33 -9.41 -9.16
CA ASP A 47 -6.52 -10.01 -7.82
C ASP A 47 -6.57 -8.97 -6.70
N VAL A 48 -6.13 -7.72 -6.98
CA VAL A 48 -5.98 -6.67 -5.95
C VAL A 48 -7.33 -6.32 -5.31
N LEU A 49 -8.37 -6.11 -6.12
CA LEU A 49 -9.68 -5.74 -5.60
C LEU A 49 -10.29 -6.87 -4.76
N ALA A 50 -10.14 -8.12 -5.21
CA ALA A 50 -10.58 -9.28 -4.44
C ALA A 50 -9.82 -9.40 -3.11
N PHE A 51 -8.52 -9.09 -3.09
CA PHE A 51 -7.73 -9.07 -1.87
C PHE A 51 -8.22 -8.01 -0.87
N PHE A 52 -8.39 -6.76 -1.33
CA PHE A 52 -8.86 -5.66 -0.48
C PHE A 52 -10.32 -5.85 -0.02
N ALA A 53 -11.18 -6.44 -0.85
CA ALA A 53 -12.56 -6.76 -0.45
C ALA A 53 -12.65 -7.76 0.72
N ASN A 54 -11.62 -8.58 0.93
CA ASN A 54 -11.52 -9.49 2.07
C ASN A 54 -10.80 -8.89 3.29
N LEU A 55 -10.25 -7.68 3.17
CA LEU A 55 -9.62 -6.96 4.26
C LEU A 55 -10.60 -6.02 4.96
N PRO A 56 -10.46 -5.80 6.26
CA PRO A 56 -11.19 -4.71 6.92
C PRO A 56 -10.76 -3.35 6.34
N PRO A 57 -11.64 -2.33 6.43
CA PRO A 57 -11.29 -0.94 6.14
C PRO A 57 -9.96 -0.55 6.78
N CYS A 58 -9.01 -0.07 5.99
CA CYS A 58 -7.65 0.26 6.43
C CYS A 58 -7.13 1.45 5.62
N LEU A 59 -6.04 2.05 6.11
CA LEU A 59 -5.37 3.15 5.43
C LEU A 59 -4.41 2.62 4.36
N ILE A 60 -4.61 3.04 3.12
CA ILE A 60 -3.79 2.65 1.98
C ILE A 60 -2.97 3.84 1.52
N GLY A 61 -1.65 3.74 1.62
CA GLY A 61 -0.71 4.67 1.00
C GLY A 61 -0.50 4.27 -0.45
N LEU A 62 -0.95 5.10 -1.38
CA LEU A 62 -0.81 4.84 -2.82
C LEU A 62 0.20 5.80 -3.42
N GLU A 63 1.24 5.26 -4.08
CA GLU A 63 2.18 6.09 -4.81
C GLU A 63 1.51 6.66 -6.07
N ALA A 64 1.67 7.98 -6.27
CA ALA A 64 1.09 8.66 -7.41
C ALA A 64 1.72 8.13 -8.73
N CYS A 65 0.89 7.45 -9.52
CA CYS A 65 1.21 6.93 -10.84
C CYS A 65 0.04 7.19 -11.78
N SER A 66 0.18 6.96 -13.09
CA SER A 66 -0.90 7.16 -14.06
C SER A 66 -2.19 6.38 -13.75
N SER A 67 -2.08 5.28 -12.98
CA SER A 67 -3.23 4.49 -12.51
C SER A 67 -3.72 4.82 -11.10
N SER A 68 -3.13 5.80 -10.39
CA SER A 68 -3.44 6.05 -8.98
C SER A 68 -4.90 6.46 -8.74
N HIS A 69 -5.46 7.28 -9.64
CA HIS A 69 -6.86 7.72 -9.55
C HIS A 69 -7.86 6.57 -9.70
N TYR A 70 -7.56 5.62 -10.60
CA TYR A 70 -8.38 4.41 -10.75
C TYR A 70 -8.41 3.61 -9.45
N TRP A 71 -7.23 3.32 -8.89
CA TRP A 71 -7.12 2.57 -7.64
C TRP A 71 -7.76 3.29 -6.46
N THR A 72 -7.60 4.61 -6.36
CA THR A 72 -8.22 5.42 -5.32
C THR A 72 -9.74 5.24 -5.33
N ARG A 73 -10.37 5.31 -6.51
CA ARG A 73 -11.82 5.10 -6.65
C ARG A 73 -12.25 3.70 -6.27
N GLU A 74 -11.59 2.67 -6.79
CA GLU A 74 -11.98 1.28 -6.52
C GLU A 74 -11.79 0.88 -5.06
N LEU A 75 -10.67 1.28 -4.45
CA LEU A 75 -10.39 0.99 -3.04
C LEU A 75 -11.30 1.79 -2.10
N SER A 76 -11.67 3.03 -2.46
CA SER A 76 -12.64 3.82 -1.69
C SER A 76 -14.04 3.21 -1.74
N LYS A 77 -14.44 2.61 -2.86
CA LYS A 77 -15.73 1.88 -2.96
C LYS A 77 -15.81 0.68 -2.01
N LEU A 78 -14.67 0.04 -1.73
CA LEU A 78 -14.55 -1.05 -0.76
C LEU A 78 -14.53 -0.55 0.70
N GLY A 79 -14.58 0.77 0.92
CA GLY A 79 -14.58 1.39 2.24
C GLY A 79 -13.18 1.67 2.81
N HIS A 80 -12.12 1.49 2.01
CA HIS A 80 -10.77 1.84 2.46
C HIS A 80 -10.52 3.34 2.34
N THR A 81 -9.66 3.86 3.22
CA THR A 81 -9.17 5.23 3.11
C THR A 81 -7.88 5.22 2.31
N VAL A 82 -7.85 5.90 1.16
CA VAL A 82 -6.66 5.98 0.31
C VAL A 82 -6.01 7.34 0.47
N ASN A 83 -4.75 7.36 0.88
CA ASN A 83 -3.92 8.55 0.88
C ASN A 83 -2.93 8.46 -0.29
N MET A 84 -3.15 9.29 -1.31
CA MET A 84 -2.22 9.42 -2.42
C MET A 84 -1.01 10.22 -1.93
N MET A 85 0.10 9.53 -1.71
CA MET A 85 1.34 10.20 -1.35
C MET A 85 2.00 10.66 -2.65
N ALA A 86 2.09 11.98 -2.84
CA ALA A 86 3.08 12.52 -3.76
C ALA A 86 4.47 12.06 -3.26
N ALA A 87 5.35 11.62 -4.15
CA ALA A 87 6.69 11.15 -3.82
C ALA A 87 7.48 12.12 -2.89
N SER A 88 7.09 13.40 -2.86
CA SER A 88 7.63 14.45 -2.02
C SER A 88 7.32 14.34 -0.51
N PHE A 89 6.31 13.56 -0.07
CA PHE A 89 5.86 13.52 1.33
C PHE A 89 6.41 12.36 2.18
N VAL A 90 7.29 11.50 1.63
CA VAL A 90 7.97 10.41 2.37
C VAL A 90 9.19 10.93 3.18
N SER A 91 9.30 12.24 3.42
CA SER A 91 10.42 12.81 4.20
C SER A 91 9.92 13.51 5.45
N PRO A 92 10.10 12.83 6.60
CA PRO A 92 11.04 13.40 7.57
C PRO A 92 12.17 12.44 7.96
N TYR A 93 12.22 11.21 7.46
CA TYR A 93 13.27 10.23 7.83
C TYR A 93 14.53 10.23 6.95
N ARG A 94 14.73 11.22 6.07
CA ARG A 94 16.06 11.46 5.49
C ARG A 94 16.95 12.17 6.52
N LYS A 95 17.45 11.41 7.50
CA LYS A 95 18.70 11.75 8.18
C LYS A 95 19.84 11.61 7.17
N ASN A 96 20.01 12.62 6.34
CA ASN A 96 21.31 13.17 5.92
C ASN A 96 21.08 14.25 4.88
N ARG A 97 21.00 15.48 5.41
CA ARG A 97 21.10 16.72 4.68
C ARG A 97 22.59 16.98 4.39
N ALA A 98 23.21 16.22 3.49
CA ALA A 98 24.52 16.55 2.89
C ALA A 98 24.86 15.54 1.78
N GLY A 99 24.99 16.01 0.53
CA GLY A 99 25.63 15.23 -0.54
C GLY A 99 24.84 15.24 -1.85
N LYS A 100 25.35 16.00 -2.81
CA LYS A 100 25.02 16.02 -4.23
C LYS A 100 25.05 14.60 -4.85
N ASN A 101 24.13 14.29 -5.76
CA ASN A 101 24.46 14.11 -7.18
C ASN A 101 23.21 13.82 -8.00
N ASP A 102 23.02 14.71 -8.98
CA ASP A 102 22.20 14.59 -10.16
C ASP A 102 22.81 13.52 -11.08
N ALA A 103 22.10 12.41 -11.30
CA ALA A 103 22.30 11.47 -12.41
C ALA A 103 21.24 10.36 -12.33
N ASN A 104 20.26 10.38 -13.25
CA ASN A 104 19.97 9.27 -14.18
C ASN A 104 18.57 9.44 -14.82
N ASP A 105 18.45 10.32 -15.81
CA ASP A 105 17.49 10.19 -16.91
C ASP A 105 18.32 10.17 -18.21
N ALA A 106 18.60 8.96 -18.69
CA ALA A 106 19.04 8.63 -20.05
C ALA A 106 18.77 7.14 -20.30
#